data_AF-A0A450SPG4-F1
#
_entry.id   AF-A0A450SPG4-F1
#
_cell.length_a   1.000
_cell.length_b   1.000
_cell.length_c   1.000
_cell.angle_alpha   90.00
_cell.angle_beta   90.00
_cell.angle_gamma   90.00
#
_symmetry.space_group_name_H-M   'P 1'
#
loop_
_entity.id
_entity.type
_entity.pdbx_description
1 polymer ?
#
loop_
_entity_poly.entity_id
_entity_poly.type
_entity_poly.pdbx_seq_one_letter_code
_entity_poly.pdbx_strand_id
1 'polypeptide(L)' 'MPEISRFLGIVIRMHFREHIPPHFHAEYQEYEITVDIETRAS' A
#
# COMPACT_ATOMS: atom_id res chain seq x y z
N MET A 1 0.51 2.81 -10.10
CA MET A 1 1.01 3.00 -8.72
C MET A 1 2.53 2.88 -8.72
N PRO A 2 3.31 3.93 -8.41
CA PRO A 2 4.75 3.80 -8.21
C PRO A 2 5.07 2.81 -7.07
N GLU A 3 6.17 2.08 -7.22
CA GLU A 3 6.78 1.28 -6.16
C GLU A 3 7.49 2.20 -5.16
N ILE A 4 7.16 2.05 -3.88
CA ILE A 4 7.74 2.82 -2.77
C ILE A 4 8.90 2.05 -2.14
N SER A 5 8.70 0.74 -1.93
CA SER A 5 9.64 -0.11 -1.20
C SER A 5 9.46 -1.57 -1.60
N ARG A 6 10.52 -2.36 -1.37
CA ARG A 6 10.54 -3.80 -1.56
C ARG A 6 11.39 -4.48 -0.50
N PHE A 7 10.84 -5.49 0.17
CA PHE A 7 11.55 -6.29 1.17
C PHE A 7 10.92 -7.67 1.28
N LEU A 8 11.73 -8.70 1.53
CA LEU A 8 11.26 -10.09 1.72
C LEU A 8 10.35 -10.62 0.57
N GLY A 9 10.51 -10.10 -0.65
CA GLY A 9 9.65 -10.43 -1.79
C GLY A 9 8.32 -9.67 -1.86
N ILE A 10 8.01 -8.82 -0.87
CA ILE A 10 6.81 -7.99 -0.81
C ILE A 10 7.08 -6.67 -1.54
N VAL A 11 6.17 -6.26 -2.43
CA VAL A 11 6.22 -4.99 -3.16
C VAL A 11 5.18 -4.04 -2.59
N ILE A 12 5.61 -2.85 -2.16
CA ILE A 12 4.72 -1.82 -1.64
C ILE A 12 4.50 -0.74 -2.71
N ARG A 13 3.24 -0.48 -3.05
CA ARG A 13 2.85 0.52 -4.06
C ARG A 13 1.75 1.43 -3.53
N MET A 14 1.75 2.69 -3.97
CA MET A 14 0.67 3.64 -3.66
C MET A 14 0.53 4.64 -4.82
N HIS A 15 -0.70 5.00 -5.17
CA HIS A 15 -0.96 6.18 -5.99
C HIS A 15 -1.10 7.41 -5.11
N PHE A 16 -0.14 8.34 -5.19
CA PHE A 16 -0.19 9.61 -4.44
C PHE A 16 -1.41 10.51 -4.77
N ARG A 17 -2.12 10.22 -5.87
CA ARG A 17 -3.26 11.01 -6.36
C ARG A 17 -4.62 10.31 -6.23
N GLU A 18 -4.67 9.12 -5.65
CA GLU A 18 -5.92 8.36 -5.50
C GLU A 18 -6.51 8.52 -4.09
N HIS A 19 -7.80 8.25 -4.02
CA HIS A 19 -8.82 8.80 -3.11
C HIS A 19 -8.56 8.66 -1.60
N ILE A 20 -9.36 9.41 -0.83
CA ILE A 20 -9.54 9.24 0.62
C ILE A 20 -10.40 7.97 0.83
N PRO A 21 -10.07 7.05 1.77
CA PRO A 21 -8.94 7.09 2.70
C PRO A 21 -7.60 6.69 2.07
N PRO A 22 -6.47 7.25 2.57
CA PRO A 22 -5.15 6.87 2.08
C PRO A 22 -4.90 5.39 2.36
N HIS A 23 -4.44 4.66 1.35
CA HIS A 23 -4.11 3.24 1.45
C HIS A 23 -2.89 2.92 0.59
N PHE A 24 -2.21 1.81 0.88
CA PHE A 24 -1.19 1.23 0.01
C PHE A 24 -1.54 -0.21 -0.33
N HIS A 25 -0.94 -0.71 -1.41
CA HIS A 25 -1.06 -2.10 -1.82
C HIS A 25 0.24 -2.82 -1.48
N ALA A 26 0.10 -4.03 -0.93
CA ALA A 26 1.20 -4.95 -0.69
C ALA A 26 0.98 -6.21 -1.52
N GLU A 27 1.93 -6.51 -2.41
CA GLU A 27 1.90 -7.66 -3.31
C GLU A 27 2.97 -8.68 -2.91
N TYR A 28 2.61 -9.97 -2.86
CA TYR A 28 3.54 -11.09 -2.71
C TYR A 28 3.10 -12.23 -3.64
N GLN A 29 3.92 -12.52 -4.66
CA GLN A 29 3.55 -13.44 -5.74
C GLN A 29 2.20 -13.05 -6.38
N GLU A 30 1.20 -13.93 -6.38
CA GLU A 30 -0.15 -13.69 -6.87
C GLU A 30 -1.09 -13.04 -5.85
N TYR A 31 -0.64 -12.85 -4.61
CA TYR A 31 -1.45 -12.29 -3.54
C TYR A 31 -1.29 -10.77 -3.45
N GLU A 32 -2.40 -10.09 -3.23
CA GLU A 32 -2.45 -8.63 -3.05
C GLU A 32 -3.39 -8.29 -1.89
N ILE A 33 -2.96 -7.35 -1.04
CA ILE A 33 -3.81 -6.74 -0.02
C ILE A 33 -3.78 -5.21 -0.13
N THR A 34 -4.88 -4.59 0.28
CA THR A 34 -4.96 -3.14 0.51
C THR A 34 -4.89 -2.87 2.00
N VAL A 35 -4.04 -1.93 2.40
CA VAL A 35 -3.86 -1.52 3.80
C VAL A 35 -4.24 -0.06 3.94
N ASP A 36 -5.29 0.21 4.72
CA ASP A 36 -5.71 1.56 5.06
C ASP A 36 -4.69 2.23 6.00
N ILE A 37 -4.40 3.49 5.75
CA ILE A 37 -3.54 4.33 6.57
C ILE A 37 -4.43 5.22 7.43
N GLU A 38 -4.64 4.84 8.68
CA GLU A 38 -5.40 5.64 9.63
C GLU A 38 -4.53 6.75 10.23
N THR A 39 -4.89 8.01 9.97
CA THR A 39 -4.29 9.16 10.64
C THR A 39 -5.09 9.52 11.90
N ARG A 40 -5.18 8.60 12.88
CA ARG A 40 -5.52 8.80 14.31
C ARG A 40 -5.92 7.48 14.98
N ALA A 41 -5.25 7.12 16.08
CA ALA A 41 -5.85 6.34 17.15
C ALA A 41 -6.34 7.34 18.21
N SER A 42 -7.65 7.51 18.33
CA SER A 42 -8.25 8.22 19.47
C SER A 42 -8.45 7.27 20.63
#